data_AF-A0A3R9G975-F1
#
_entry.id   AF-A0A3R9G975-F1
#
_cell.length_a   1.000
_cell.length_b   1.000
_cell.length_c   1.000
_cell.angle_alpha   90.00
_cell.angle_beta   90.00
_cell.angle_gamma   90.00
#
_symmetry.space_group_name_H-M   'P 1'
#
loop_
_entity.id
_entity.type
_entity.pdbx_description
1 polymer ?
#
loop_
_entity_poly.entity_id
_entity_poly.type
_entity_poly.pdbx_seq_one_letter_code
_entity_poly.pdbx_strand_id
1 'polypeptide(L)'
;MSLWQVVIIGVAYMTPMVVFDTFGIVSGITDGRVPLAYILALVAMLLTAFSYARFSRISGDSGSAYNYTAQSCGAKAGFFVGWCSLLDYILLPLVNALLASIYLEAVIPSVPYWVWVVLFTGLVTLINCFRVNILANLSLVFVLLPLLLMVLFIYLVIQGVGSEQGYDHVLTLAPLFNGDSSVLPLIAGASILCFSFLGFDAVTTMSHETKDPQTNIPRAVLLTTLLGGGIFISASWFIQLYFPSNVRFNNPDEALPEIVLYVGGALFQAVFLCAQIMNTFASGLATHASASRLIHIMAKDGIFPKATFGQLHAKLGTPLYAVLSIGLISLSAIFLDLATVVSMISFGALIAFTAVNFSVFVKFYLLEKQTQGMKNKCLNLILPLLSVLVMLCLWVNLERNALIFGCAWLAIGIGLFIYKKLKRQNIVIGNAY
;
A
#
# COMPACT_ATOMS: atom_id res chain seq x y z
N MET A 1 11.77 -18.59 -9.09
CA MET A 1 12.23 -17.88 -7.88
C MET A 1 12.16 -18.81 -6.67
N SER A 2 13.14 -18.70 -5.77
CA SER A 2 13.12 -19.38 -4.46
C SER A 2 12.23 -18.63 -3.46
N LEU A 3 11.86 -19.28 -2.36
CA LEU A 3 11.05 -18.67 -1.28
C LEU A 3 11.61 -17.30 -0.84
N TRP A 4 12.91 -17.22 -0.56
CA TRP A 4 13.55 -15.99 -0.08
C TRP A 4 13.58 -14.88 -1.12
N GLN A 5 13.74 -15.21 -2.41
CA GLN A 5 13.67 -14.21 -3.48
C GLN A 5 12.27 -13.58 -3.52
N VAL A 6 11.23 -14.40 -3.42
CA VAL A 6 9.85 -13.93 -3.41
C VAL A 6 9.56 -13.07 -2.16
N VAL A 7 10.08 -13.47 -1.00
CA VAL A 7 9.95 -12.69 0.24
C VAL A 7 10.64 -11.33 0.15
N ILE A 8 11.88 -11.28 -0.38
CA ILE A 8 12.62 -10.02 -0.54
C ILE A 8 11.87 -9.09 -1.50
N ILE A 9 11.35 -9.62 -2.61
CA ILE A 9 10.54 -8.85 -3.56
C ILE A 9 9.25 -8.36 -2.90
N GLY A 10 8.58 -9.20 -2.11
CA GLY A 10 7.39 -8.81 -1.35
C GLY A 10 7.65 -7.67 -0.38
N VAL A 11 8.74 -7.75 0.40
CA VAL A 11 9.15 -6.67 1.32
C VAL A 11 9.51 -5.41 0.54
N ALA A 12 10.12 -5.53 -0.64
CA ALA A 12 10.39 -4.39 -1.51
C ALA A 12 9.09 -3.72 -2.01
N TYR A 13 8.07 -4.50 -2.37
CA TYR A 13 6.75 -3.98 -2.77
C TYR A 13 6.03 -3.23 -1.65
N MET A 14 6.25 -3.63 -0.38
CA MET A 14 5.72 -2.90 0.78
C MET A 14 6.43 -1.55 1.02
N THR A 15 7.54 -1.29 0.34
CA THR A 15 8.32 -0.04 0.44
C THR A 15 8.59 0.38 1.89
N PRO A 16 9.56 -0.25 2.57
CA PRO A 16 9.73 -0.11 4.02
C PRO A 16 9.92 1.32 4.53
N MET A 17 10.33 2.23 3.64
CA MET A 17 10.51 3.65 3.93
C MET A 17 9.22 4.42 4.19
N VAL A 18 8.05 3.89 3.78
CA VAL A 18 6.73 4.49 4.02
C VAL A 18 6.50 4.78 5.51
N VAL A 19 7.16 4.05 6.40
CA VAL A 19 7.11 4.31 7.84
C VAL A 19 7.48 5.75 8.18
N PHE A 20 8.48 6.34 7.51
CA PHE A 20 8.92 7.71 7.74
C PHE A 20 7.89 8.72 7.20
N ASP A 21 7.22 8.39 6.10
CA ASP A 21 6.21 9.23 5.47
C ASP A 21 4.93 9.33 6.30
N THR A 22 4.48 8.19 6.83
CA THR A 22 3.24 8.14 7.64
C THR A 22 3.47 8.40 9.14
N PHE A 23 4.72 8.52 9.57
CA PHE A 23 5.06 8.62 10.99
C PHE A 23 4.37 9.80 11.68
N GLY A 24 4.56 11.02 11.16
CA GLY A 24 4.04 12.22 11.83
C GLY A 24 2.51 12.28 11.85
N ILE A 25 1.86 11.87 10.76
CA ILE A 25 0.39 11.71 10.66
C ILE A 25 -0.12 10.81 11.79
N VAL A 26 0.45 9.61 11.91
CA VAL A 26 -0.03 8.62 12.88
C VAL A 26 0.41 8.94 14.30
N SER A 27 1.57 9.57 14.49
CA SER A 27 2.05 10.01 15.80
C SER A 27 1.11 11.08 16.40
N GLY A 28 0.59 11.98 15.56
CA GLY A 28 -0.40 12.97 15.97
C GLY A 28 -1.75 12.36 16.36
N ILE A 29 -2.20 11.32 15.65
CA ILE A 29 -3.45 10.63 15.95
C ILE A 29 -3.33 9.76 17.21
N THR A 30 -2.16 9.15 17.42
CA THR A 30 -1.95 8.14 18.48
C THR A 30 -1.31 8.70 19.75
N ASP A 31 -1.09 10.01 19.83
CA ASP A 31 -0.35 10.68 20.90
C ASP A 31 1.06 10.09 21.11
N GLY A 32 1.75 9.75 20.02
CA GLY A 32 3.11 9.20 20.09
C GLY A 32 3.19 7.68 20.35
N ARG A 33 2.16 6.92 19.96
CA ARG A 33 2.11 5.45 20.12
C ARG A 33 2.13 4.72 18.77
N VAL A 34 2.90 5.24 17.81
CA VAL A 34 3.02 4.68 16.46
C VAL A 34 3.45 3.21 16.45
N PRO A 35 4.44 2.76 17.25
CA PRO A 35 4.85 1.35 17.27
C PRO A 35 3.70 0.41 17.67
N LEU A 36 2.87 0.83 18.63
CA LEU A 36 1.72 0.06 19.09
C LEU A 36 0.64 -0.03 18.00
N ALA A 37 0.40 1.07 17.27
CA ALA A 37 -0.50 1.07 16.11
C ALA A 37 0.01 0.13 15.00
N TYR A 38 1.33 0.07 14.74
CA TYR A 38 1.91 -0.90 13.82
C TYR A 38 1.75 -2.35 14.28
N ILE A 39 1.84 -2.63 15.58
CA ILE A 39 1.57 -3.97 16.13
C ILE A 39 0.11 -4.37 15.86
N LEU A 40 -0.84 -3.46 16.10
CA LEU A 40 -2.26 -3.71 15.83
C LEU A 40 -2.52 -3.93 14.33
N ALA A 41 -1.94 -3.09 13.47
CA ALA A 41 -2.01 -3.25 12.02
C ALA A 41 -1.39 -4.60 11.59
N LEU A 42 -0.21 -4.96 12.10
CA LEU A 42 0.44 -6.23 11.80
C LEU A 42 -0.45 -7.43 12.17
N VAL A 43 -1.09 -7.42 13.33
CA VAL A 43 -2.01 -8.50 13.74
C VAL A 43 -3.17 -8.60 12.75
N ALA A 44 -3.80 -7.48 12.39
CA ALA A 44 -4.89 -7.45 11.42
C ALA A 44 -4.44 -7.97 10.03
N MET A 45 -3.25 -7.55 9.60
CA MET A 45 -2.68 -7.95 8.32
C MET A 45 -2.24 -9.42 8.30
N LEU A 46 -1.75 -9.97 9.41
CA LEU A 46 -1.43 -11.40 9.53
C LEU A 46 -2.66 -12.30 9.43
N LEU A 47 -3.80 -11.87 10.00
CA LEU A 47 -5.06 -12.59 9.83
C LEU A 47 -5.49 -12.64 8.35
N THR A 48 -5.29 -11.54 7.63
CA THR A 48 -5.56 -11.48 6.19
C THR A 48 -4.54 -12.27 5.37
N ALA A 49 -3.26 -12.18 5.73
CA ALA A 49 -2.18 -12.96 5.13
C ALA A 49 -2.43 -14.46 5.25
N PHE A 50 -3.00 -14.91 6.36
CA PHE A 50 -3.43 -16.30 6.51
C PHE A 50 -4.50 -16.69 5.48
N SER A 51 -5.48 -15.82 5.23
CA SER A 51 -6.52 -16.04 4.22
C SER A 51 -5.95 -16.13 2.80
N TYR A 52 -5.02 -15.23 2.44
CA TYR A 52 -4.28 -15.30 1.16
C TYR A 52 -3.42 -16.56 1.05
N ALA A 53 -2.70 -16.91 2.11
CA ALA A 53 -1.88 -18.11 2.19
C ALA A 53 -2.71 -19.39 2.00
N ARG A 54 -3.97 -19.38 2.47
CA ARG A 54 -4.88 -20.51 2.29
C ARG A 54 -5.35 -20.64 0.84
N PHE A 55 -5.72 -19.55 0.19
CA PHE A 55 -6.15 -19.55 -1.20
C PHE A 55 -5.02 -19.95 -2.18
N SER A 56 -3.81 -19.46 -1.93
CA SER A 56 -2.62 -19.75 -2.75
C SER A 56 -2.14 -21.21 -2.64
N ARG A 57 -2.56 -21.98 -1.64
CA ARG A 57 -2.31 -23.43 -1.59
C ARG A 57 -3.07 -24.22 -2.65
N ILE A 58 -4.21 -23.69 -3.10
CA ILE A 58 -5.17 -24.43 -3.92
C ILE A 58 -5.18 -23.89 -5.35
N SER A 59 -5.00 -22.58 -5.50
CA SER A 59 -4.96 -21.94 -6.81
C SER A 59 -3.54 -22.04 -7.36
N GLY A 60 -3.36 -22.76 -8.46
CA GLY A 60 -2.07 -22.80 -9.19
C GLY A 60 -1.80 -21.53 -10.00
N ASP A 61 -2.84 -20.74 -10.24
CA ASP A 61 -2.80 -19.51 -11.03
C ASP A 61 -2.50 -18.27 -10.16
N SER A 62 -2.13 -17.15 -10.79
CA SER A 62 -1.88 -15.88 -10.13
C SER A 62 -3.09 -15.41 -9.30
N GLY A 63 -2.85 -15.28 -8.00
CA GLY A 63 -3.86 -14.89 -7.02
C GLY A 63 -4.08 -13.39 -6.97
N SER A 64 -5.32 -12.96 -6.89
CA SER A 64 -5.69 -11.56 -6.57
C SER A 64 -6.97 -11.55 -5.74
N ALA A 65 -7.19 -10.49 -4.97
CA ALA A 65 -8.42 -10.32 -4.19
C ALA A 65 -9.68 -10.50 -5.07
N TYR A 66 -9.64 -9.89 -6.25
CA TYR A 66 -10.64 -10.02 -7.29
C TYR A 66 -10.90 -11.49 -7.66
N ASN A 67 -9.86 -12.25 -8.03
CA ASN A 67 -9.99 -13.65 -8.47
C ASN A 67 -10.56 -14.54 -7.36
N TYR A 68 -10.06 -14.39 -6.14
CA TYR A 68 -10.52 -15.19 -5.00
C TYR A 68 -11.98 -14.92 -4.65
N THR A 69 -12.40 -13.65 -4.67
CA THR A 69 -13.80 -13.28 -4.44
C THR A 69 -14.70 -13.69 -5.59
N ALA A 70 -14.26 -13.55 -6.84
CA ALA A 70 -15.04 -13.99 -8.00
C ALA A 70 -15.32 -15.50 -7.98
N GLN A 71 -14.31 -16.31 -7.64
CA GLN A 71 -14.45 -17.76 -7.53
C GLN A 71 -15.34 -18.21 -6.36
N SER A 72 -15.32 -17.49 -5.25
CA SER A 72 -15.98 -17.92 -4.00
C SER A 72 -17.38 -17.33 -3.84
N CYS A 73 -17.54 -16.04 -4.14
CA CYS A 73 -18.77 -15.26 -3.92
C CYS A 73 -19.47 -14.89 -5.24
N GLY A 74 -18.90 -15.27 -6.38
CA GLY A 74 -19.43 -15.04 -7.72
C GLY A 74 -18.92 -13.76 -8.37
N ALA A 75 -19.06 -13.70 -9.70
CA ALA A 75 -18.52 -12.66 -10.56
C ALA A 75 -18.93 -11.22 -10.18
N LYS A 76 -20.14 -11.03 -9.63
CA LYS A 76 -20.63 -9.70 -9.20
C LYS A 76 -19.83 -9.17 -8.01
N ALA A 77 -19.58 -10.01 -7.00
CA ALA A 77 -18.79 -9.63 -5.84
C ALA A 77 -17.33 -9.35 -6.25
N GLY A 78 -16.78 -10.21 -7.13
CA GLY A 78 -15.48 -9.98 -7.76
C GLY A 78 -15.39 -8.60 -8.40
N PHE A 79 -16.34 -8.22 -9.26
CA PHE A 79 -16.34 -6.89 -9.90
C PHE A 79 -16.22 -5.73 -8.90
N PHE A 80 -17.00 -5.73 -7.82
CA PHE A 80 -16.93 -4.66 -6.82
C PHE A 80 -15.59 -4.63 -6.07
N VAL A 81 -15.02 -5.79 -5.75
CA VAL A 81 -13.68 -5.87 -5.15
C VAL A 81 -12.62 -5.33 -6.10
N GLY A 82 -12.68 -5.72 -7.37
CA GLY A 82 -11.77 -5.19 -8.40
C GLY A 82 -11.94 -3.69 -8.61
N TRP A 83 -13.18 -3.17 -8.58
CA TRP A 83 -13.46 -1.75 -8.66
C TRP A 83 -12.89 -0.96 -7.48
N CYS A 84 -12.96 -1.50 -6.27
CA CYS A 84 -12.35 -0.87 -5.09
C CYS A 84 -10.83 -0.95 -5.15
N SER A 85 -10.28 -2.10 -5.56
CA SER A 85 -8.83 -2.29 -5.69
C SER A 85 -8.23 -1.39 -6.78
N LEU A 86 -9.00 -1.01 -7.80
CA LEU A 86 -8.59 -0.05 -8.84
C LEU A 86 -8.21 1.32 -8.25
N LEU A 87 -8.82 1.70 -7.12
CA LEU A 87 -8.54 2.96 -6.44
C LEU A 87 -7.06 3.04 -6.05
N ASP A 88 -6.49 1.94 -5.55
CA ASP A 88 -5.06 1.86 -5.17
C ASP A 88 -4.17 2.13 -6.39
N TYR A 89 -4.47 1.49 -7.52
CA TYR A 89 -3.69 1.69 -8.76
C TYR A 89 -3.75 3.13 -9.26
N ILE A 90 -4.89 3.81 -9.13
CA ILE A 90 -5.06 5.18 -9.60
C ILE A 90 -4.41 6.19 -8.65
N LEU A 91 -4.46 5.95 -7.34
CA LEU A 91 -3.96 6.87 -6.32
C LEU A 91 -2.47 6.69 -5.99
N LEU A 92 -1.88 5.51 -6.18
CA LEU A 92 -0.44 5.30 -5.94
C LEU A 92 0.48 6.22 -6.78
N PRO A 93 0.22 6.45 -8.09
CA PRO A 93 0.96 7.45 -8.87
C PRO A 93 0.82 8.87 -8.30
N LEU A 94 -0.34 9.20 -7.72
CA LEU A 94 -0.59 10.47 -7.05
C LEU A 94 0.23 10.57 -5.76
N VAL A 95 0.25 9.54 -4.91
CA VAL A 95 1.11 9.49 -3.70
C VAL A 95 2.58 9.69 -4.07
N ASN A 96 3.05 9.04 -5.14
CA ASN A 96 4.43 9.25 -5.61
C ASN A 96 4.68 10.72 -6.02
N ALA A 97 3.70 11.39 -6.64
CA ALA A 97 3.83 12.82 -6.96
C ALA A 97 3.87 13.71 -5.71
N LEU A 98 3.06 13.40 -4.69
CA LEU A 98 3.09 14.09 -3.39
C LEU A 98 4.46 13.94 -2.73
N LEU A 99 4.91 12.69 -2.53
CA LEU A 99 6.18 12.39 -1.86
C LEU A 99 7.37 13.02 -2.58
N ALA A 100 7.43 12.91 -3.91
CA ALA A 100 8.51 13.53 -4.67
C ALA A 100 8.53 15.06 -4.51
N SER A 101 7.36 15.69 -4.47
CA SER A 101 7.24 17.14 -4.31
C SER A 101 7.65 17.59 -2.90
N ILE A 102 7.23 16.86 -1.86
CA ILE A 102 7.66 17.07 -0.47
C ILE A 102 9.20 17.00 -0.35
N TYR A 103 9.82 15.98 -0.95
CA TYR A 103 11.27 15.82 -0.88
C TYR A 103 12.02 16.90 -1.68
N LEU A 104 11.52 17.26 -2.86
CA LEU A 104 12.13 18.26 -3.72
C LEU A 104 12.03 19.66 -3.13
N GLU A 105 10.91 20.01 -2.50
CA GLU A 105 10.74 21.27 -1.76
C GLU A 105 11.67 21.33 -0.56
N ALA A 106 11.85 20.23 0.18
CA ALA A 106 12.79 20.19 1.29
C ALA A 106 14.25 20.40 0.85
N VAL A 107 14.63 19.94 -0.35
CA VAL A 107 15.99 20.14 -0.92
C VAL A 107 16.12 21.53 -1.55
N ILE A 108 15.08 22.03 -2.21
CA ILE A 108 15.06 23.31 -2.93
C ILE A 108 13.81 24.13 -2.52
N PRO A 109 13.85 24.81 -1.36
CA PRO A 109 12.69 25.52 -0.82
C PRO A 109 12.29 26.77 -1.61
N SER A 110 13.14 27.22 -2.55
CA SER A 110 12.87 28.40 -3.38
C SER A 110 11.84 28.15 -4.47
N VAL A 111 11.53 26.89 -4.78
CA VAL A 111 10.58 26.50 -5.82
C VAL A 111 9.26 26.08 -5.15
N PRO A 112 8.11 26.67 -5.52
CA PRO A 112 6.83 26.33 -4.91
C PRO A 112 6.41 24.87 -5.14
N TYR A 113 5.77 24.28 -4.13
CA TYR A 113 5.23 22.91 -4.14
C TYR A 113 4.55 22.49 -5.46
N TRP A 114 3.60 23.30 -5.95
CA TRP A 114 2.81 22.97 -7.15
C TRP A 114 3.67 22.82 -8.41
N VAL A 115 4.81 23.52 -8.48
CA VAL A 115 5.75 23.41 -9.61
C VAL A 115 6.37 22.02 -9.63
N TRP A 116 6.76 21.50 -8.46
CA TRP A 116 7.31 20.16 -8.33
C TRP A 116 6.30 19.07 -8.70
N VAL A 117 5.04 19.23 -8.28
CA VAL A 117 3.96 18.31 -8.66
C VAL A 117 3.82 18.26 -10.19
N VAL A 118 3.69 19.42 -10.84
CA VAL A 118 3.53 19.50 -12.30
C VAL A 118 4.75 18.92 -13.03
N LEU A 119 5.97 19.23 -12.56
CA LEU A 119 7.21 18.77 -13.16
C LEU A 119 7.35 17.25 -13.03
N PHE A 120 7.17 16.71 -11.83
CA PHE A 120 7.28 15.27 -11.56
C PHE A 120 6.22 14.48 -12.34
N THR A 121 4.95 14.87 -12.22
CA THR A 121 3.85 14.20 -12.92
C THR A 121 4.00 14.32 -14.44
N GLY A 122 4.41 15.49 -14.94
CA GLY A 122 4.67 15.73 -16.35
C GLY A 122 5.77 14.82 -16.89
N LEU A 123 6.91 14.72 -16.20
CA LEU A 123 8.02 13.85 -16.58
C LEU A 123 7.63 12.36 -16.55
N VAL A 124 7.01 11.90 -15.46
CA VAL A 124 6.56 10.49 -15.32
C VAL A 124 5.55 10.12 -16.40
N THR A 125 4.59 11.01 -16.68
CA THR A 125 3.57 10.80 -17.71
C THR A 125 4.21 10.78 -19.10
N LEU A 126 5.09 11.74 -19.39
CA LEU A 126 5.80 11.82 -20.68
C LEU A 126 6.62 10.56 -20.94
N ILE A 127 7.39 10.11 -19.96
CA ILE A 127 8.20 8.89 -20.08
C ILE A 127 7.29 7.67 -20.32
N ASN A 128 6.16 7.56 -19.61
CA ASN A 128 5.19 6.47 -19.80
C ASN A 128 4.44 6.54 -21.14
N CYS A 129 4.34 7.72 -21.78
CA CYS A 129 3.83 7.82 -23.14
C CYS A 129 4.76 7.10 -24.12
N PHE A 130 6.08 7.15 -23.90
CA PHE A 130 7.06 6.45 -24.69
C PHE A 130 7.29 5.03 -24.16
N ARG A 131 7.58 4.08 -25.05
CA ARG A 131 7.82 2.67 -24.68
C ARG A 131 9.25 2.50 -24.16
N VAL A 132 9.55 3.17 -23.06
CA VAL A 132 10.90 3.26 -22.51
C VAL A 132 11.11 2.16 -21.48
N ASN A 133 11.82 1.11 -21.87
CA ASN A 133 12.22 0.01 -20.98
C ASN A 133 13.39 0.42 -20.06
N ILE A 134 13.28 1.52 -19.32
CA ILE A 134 14.33 1.96 -18.38
C ILE A 134 14.34 1.13 -17.08
N LEU A 135 13.23 0.45 -16.73
CA LEU A 135 13.02 -0.05 -15.37
C LEU A 135 13.51 -1.48 -15.06
N ALA A 136 14.10 -2.22 -16.00
CA ALA A 136 14.41 -3.64 -15.74
C ALA A 136 15.66 -3.86 -14.86
N ASN A 137 16.64 -2.94 -14.84
CA ASN A 137 17.95 -3.18 -14.23
C ASN A 137 18.32 -2.28 -13.03
N LEU A 138 17.49 -1.30 -12.66
CA LEU A 138 17.77 -0.36 -11.56
C LEU A 138 17.04 -0.70 -10.25
N SER A 139 16.11 -1.66 -10.27
CA SER A 139 15.19 -1.97 -9.16
C SER A 139 15.90 -2.44 -7.88
N LEU A 140 16.98 -3.23 -7.98
CA LEU A 140 17.70 -3.68 -6.79
C LEU A 140 18.39 -2.53 -6.04
N VAL A 141 18.99 -1.59 -6.76
CA VAL A 141 19.67 -0.44 -6.14
C VAL A 141 18.66 0.46 -5.44
N PHE A 142 17.51 0.70 -6.08
CA PHE A 142 16.43 1.51 -5.49
C PHE A 142 15.78 0.88 -4.27
N VAL A 143 15.88 -0.43 -4.09
CA VAL A 143 15.39 -1.13 -2.89
C VAL A 143 16.45 -1.21 -1.81
N LEU A 144 17.69 -1.58 -2.15
CA LEU A 144 18.76 -1.81 -1.19
C LEU A 144 19.29 -0.51 -0.57
N LEU A 145 19.39 0.57 -1.35
CA LEU A 145 19.93 1.83 -0.87
C LEU A 145 19.06 2.44 0.25
N PRO A 146 17.73 2.59 0.10
CA PRO A 146 16.90 3.10 1.20
C PRO A 146 16.91 2.19 2.44
N LEU A 147 16.94 0.87 2.26
CA LEU A 147 17.09 -0.06 3.38
C LEU A 147 18.40 0.16 4.16
N LEU A 148 19.51 0.37 3.45
CA LEU A 148 20.79 0.70 4.08
C LEU A 148 20.72 2.03 4.83
N LEU A 149 20.11 3.06 4.21
CA LEU A 149 19.94 4.37 4.85
C LEU A 149 19.06 4.31 6.10
N MET A 150 18.04 3.45 6.11
CA MET A 150 17.23 3.19 7.31
C MET A 150 18.05 2.52 8.43
N VAL A 151 18.92 1.54 8.10
CA VAL A 151 19.83 0.94 9.10
C VAL A 151 20.79 1.99 9.65
N LEU A 152 21.33 2.85 8.79
CA LEU A 152 22.20 3.96 9.19
C LEU A 152 21.44 4.98 10.06
N PHE A 153 20.19 5.30 9.71
CA PHE A 153 19.32 6.14 10.54
C PHE A 153 19.14 5.55 11.94
N ILE A 154 18.79 4.26 12.05
CA ILE A 154 18.63 3.59 13.34
C ILE A 154 19.94 3.66 14.15
N TYR A 155 21.08 3.43 13.51
CA TYR A 155 22.38 3.55 14.15
C TYR A 155 22.63 4.98 14.69
N LEU A 156 22.32 6.02 13.91
CA LEU A 156 22.45 7.42 14.33
C LEU A 156 21.53 7.75 15.51
N VAL A 157 20.30 7.25 15.53
CA VAL A 157 19.38 7.41 16.67
C VAL A 157 19.96 6.76 17.93
N ILE A 158 20.48 5.54 17.83
CA ILE A 158 21.08 4.82 18.98
C ILE A 158 22.28 5.60 19.53
N GLN A 159 23.15 6.13 18.66
CA GLN A 159 24.28 6.96 19.09
C GLN A 159 23.84 8.30 19.69
N GLY A 160 22.87 8.97 19.07
CA GLY A 160 22.34 10.25 19.55
C GLY A 160 21.71 10.12 20.93
N VAL A 161 20.72 9.23 21.08
CA VAL A 161 20.04 9.00 22.37
C VAL A 161 21.01 8.41 23.40
N GLY A 162 21.87 7.47 22.99
CA GLY A 162 22.84 6.83 23.88
C GLY A 162 23.89 7.80 24.43
N SER A 163 24.32 8.79 23.64
CA SER A 163 25.31 9.80 24.07
C SER A 163 24.71 10.92 24.92
N GLU A 164 23.47 11.33 24.66
CA GLU A 164 22.81 12.42 25.40
C GLU A 164 22.08 11.95 26.67
N GLN A 165 21.41 10.80 26.62
CA GLN A 165 20.51 10.31 27.67
C GLN A 165 20.96 8.97 28.28
N GLY A 166 22.01 8.36 27.74
CA GLY A 166 22.52 7.06 28.17
C GLY A 166 21.84 5.88 27.46
N TYR A 167 22.58 4.78 27.29
CA TYR A 167 22.12 3.59 26.55
C TYR A 167 20.92 2.87 27.19
N ASP A 168 20.66 3.07 28.48
CA ASP A 168 19.49 2.52 29.17
C ASP A 168 18.18 3.11 28.60
N HIS A 169 18.20 4.34 28.10
CA HIS A 169 17.03 4.97 27.48
C HIS A 169 16.70 4.40 26.10
N VAL A 170 17.67 3.75 25.44
CA VAL A 170 17.50 3.17 24.10
C VAL A 170 16.56 1.95 24.09
N LEU A 171 16.52 1.19 25.18
CA LEU A 171 15.68 0.00 25.34
C LEU A 171 14.47 0.24 26.26
N THR A 172 14.00 1.48 26.38
CA THR A 172 12.82 1.81 27.18
C THR A 172 11.53 1.42 26.45
N LEU A 173 10.52 0.97 27.20
CA LEU A 173 9.16 0.71 26.68
C LEU A 173 8.33 1.99 26.52
N ALA A 174 8.91 3.17 26.74
CA ALA A 174 8.23 4.45 26.64
C ALA A 174 7.52 4.66 25.28
N PRO A 175 8.09 4.27 24.12
CA PRO A 175 7.41 4.39 22.83
C PRO A 175 6.10 3.57 22.68
N LEU A 176 5.85 2.58 23.56
CA LEU A 176 4.61 1.80 23.55
C LEU A 176 3.52 2.41 24.44
N PHE A 177 3.91 3.06 25.53
CA PHE A 177 3.01 3.46 26.62
C PHE A 177 2.98 4.97 26.88
N ASN A 178 3.71 5.78 26.13
CA ASN A 178 3.61 7.24 26.17
C ASN A 178 2.29 7.67 25.53
N GLY A 179 1.28 8.00 26.34
CA GLY A 179 0.02 8.56 25.85
C GLY A 179 -1.19 8.13 26.66
N ASP A 180 -2.37 8.59 26.25
CA ASP A 180 -3.63 8.24 26.91
C ASP A 180 -3.93 6.74 26.81
N SER A 181 -4.65 6.16 27.77
CA SER A 181 -5.03 4.74 27.73
C SER A 181 -6.12 4.42 26.68
N SER A 182 -6.52 5.41 25.87
CA SER A 182 -7.55 5.29 24.85
C SER A 182 -7.10 4.36 23.72
N VAL A 183 -7.98 3.42 23.37
CA VAL A 183 -7.73 2.42 22.30
C VAL A 183 -8.22 2.92 20.94
N LEU A 184 -9.21 3.83 20.92
CA LEU A 184 -9.80 4.32 19.67
C LEU A 184 -8.79 5.02 18.74
N PRO A 185 -7.91 5.92 19.25
CA PRO A 185 -6.93 6.57 18.38
C PRO A 185 -5.87 5.58 17.85
N LEU A 186 -5.55 4.53 18.62
CA LEU A 186 -4.68 3.45 18.15
C LEU A 186 -5.30 2.68 16.97
N ILE A 187 -6.61 2.43 17.03
CA ILE A 187 -7.33 1.76 15.93
C ILE A 187 -7.34 2.65 14.69
N ALA A 188 -7.62 3.95 14.84
CA ALA A 188 -7.60 4.91 13.73
C ALA A 188 -6.20 4.99 13.08
N GLY A 189 -5.15 5.08 13.90
CA GLY A 189 -3.76 5.03 13.42
C GLY A 189 -3.45 3.71 12.68
N ALA A 190 -3.85 2.57 13.25
CA ALA A 190 -3.67 1.26 12.62
C ALA A 190 -4.39 1.16 11.26
N SER A 191 -5.56 1.78 11.10
CA SER A 191 -6.30 1.82 9.83
C SER A 191 -5.55 2.56 8.74
N ILE A 192 -4.87 3.66 9.08
CA ILE A 192 -4.01 4.39 8.14
C ILE A 192 -2.78 3.53 7.81
N LEU A 193 -2.15 2.94 8.82
CA LEU A 193 -0.95 2.10 8.68
C LEU A 193 -1.17 0.81 7.88
N CYS A 194 -2.41 0.38 7.64
CA CYS A 194 -2.70 -0.65 6.64
C CYS A 194 -2.11 -0.32 5.26
N PHE A 195 -1.97 0.97 4.93
CA PHE A 195 -1.26 1.43 3.75
C PHE A 195 0.18 0.90 3.67
N SER A 196 0.93 0.93 4.78
CA SER A 196 2.31 0.42 4.82
C SER A 196 2.37 -1.09 4.51
N PHE A 197 1.28 -1.83 4.71
CA PHE A 197 1.25 -3.25 4.44
C PHE A 197 0.85 -3.60 3.00
N LEU A 198 0.44 -2.64 2.18
CA LEU A 198 0.12 -2.89 0.77
C LEU A 198 1.32 -3.52 0.05
N GLY A 199 1.05 -4.54 -0.77
CA GLY A 199 2.10 -5.26 -1.52
C GLY A 199 2.48 -6.62 -0.94
N PHE A 200 2.10 -6.94 0.30
CA PHE A 200 2.26 -8.32 0.82
C PHE A 200 1.47 -9.35 -0.01
N ASP A 201 0.35 -8.92 -0.57
CA ASP A 201 -0.55 -9.70 -1.42
C ASP A 201 -0.08 -9.77 -2.88
N ALA A 202 0.72 -8.81 -3.35
CA ALA A 202 1.35 -8.82 -4.67
C ALA A 202 2.23 -10.07 -4.87
N VAL A 203 2.80 -10.61 -3.79
CA VAL A 203 3.52 -11.89 -3.77
C VAL A 203 2.70 -13.03 -4.39
N THR A 204 1.38 -13.03 -4.21
CA THR A 204 0.49 -14.08 -4.74
C THR A 204 0.32 -14.05 -6.26
N THR A 205 0.69 -12.94 -6.91
CA THR A 205 0.66 -12.82 -8.37
C THR A 205 1.87 -13.49 -9.03
N MET A 206 2.94 -13.75 -8.28
CA MET A 206 4.20 -14.34 -8.77
C MET A 206 4.22 -15.87 -8.69
N SER A 207 3.04 -16.51 -8.63
CA SER A 207 2.92 -17.97 -8.55
C SER A 207 3.57 -18.68 -9.74
N HIS A 208 3.38 -18.17 -10.96
CA HIS A 208 3.97 -18.73 -12.18
C HIS A 208 5.51 -18.66 -12.24
N GLU A 209 6.11 -17.69 -11.53
CA GLU A 209 7.56 -17.51 -11.49
C GLU A 209 8.22 -18.24 -10.31
N THR A 210 7.43 -18.81 -9.41
CA THR A 210 7.89 -19.39 -8.14
C THR A 210 8.01 -20.91 -8.24
N LYS A 211 9.11 -21.47 -7.73
CA LYS A 211 9.25 -22.93 -7.60
C LYS A 211 8.26 -23.43 -6.54
N ASP A 212 7.53 -24.51 -6.81
CA ASP A 212 6.54 -25.09 -5.88
C ASP A 212 5.56 -24.06 -5.28
N PRO A 213 4.78 -23.35 -6.11
CA PRO A 213 4.01 -22.19 -5.68
C PRO A 213 3.00 -22.50 -4.57
N GLN A 214 2.39 -23.68 -4.59
CA GLN A 214 1.43 -24.14 -3.57
C GLN A 214 2.01 -24.22 -2.15
N THR A 215 3.34 -24.28 -2.01
CA THR A 215 4.00 -24.32 -0.70
C THR A 215 4.77 -23.04 -0.40
N ASN A 216 5.44 -22.48 -1.41
CA ASN A 216 6.31 -21.32 -1.25
C ASN A 216 5.54 -19.99 -1.23
N ILE A 217 4.49 -19.81 -2.04
CA ILE A 217 3.68 -18.57 -2.02
C ILE A 217 3.00 -18.37 -0.66
N PRO A 218 2.31 -19.38 -0.07
CA PRO A 218 1.71 -19.23 1.25
C PRO A 218 2.70 -18.83 2.35
N ARG A 219 3.90 -19.42 2.33
CA ARG A 219 4.97 -19.09 3.27
C ARG A 219 5.52 -17.68 3.00
N ALA A 220 5.67 -17.32 1.72
CA ALA A 220 6.17 -16.01 1.32
C ALA A 220 5.24 -14.89 1.76
N VAL A 221 3.92 -15.04 1.60
CA VAL A 221 2.91 -14.05 2.04
C VAL A 221 3.01 -13.80 3.55
N LEU A 222 3.06 -14.87 4.36
CA LEU A 222 3.18 -14.75 5.81
C LEU A 222 4.52 -14.15 6.25
N LEU A 223 5.64 -14.61 5.67
CA LEU A 223 6.97 -14.11 5.98
C LEU A 223 7.15 -12.65 5.55
N THR A 224 6.62 -12.27 4.39
CA THR A 224 6.65 -10.88 3.90
C THR A 224 5.90 -9.96 4.87
N THR A 225 4.70 -10.35 5.27
CA THR A 225 3.89 -9.59 6.24
C THR A 225 4.60 -9.45 7.58
N LEU A 226 5.20 -10.54 8.08
CA LEU A 226 5.90 -10.56 9.37
C LEU A 226 7.19 -9.75 9.34
N LEU A 227 8.02 -9.91 8.31
CA LEU A 227 9.28 -9.18 8.17
C LEU A 227 9.04 -7.70 7.90
N GLY A 228 8.09 -7.36 7.01
CA GLY A 228 7.68 -5.98 6.77
C GLY A 228 7.16 -5.32 8.05
N GLY A 229 6.28 -6.01 8.79
CA GLY A 229 5.81 -5.54 10.08
C GLY A 229 6.92 -5.33 11.11
N GLY A 230 7.89 -6.26 11.18
CA GLY A 230 9.08 -6.11 12.03
C GLY A 230 9.91 -4.87 11.68
N ILE A 231 10.12 -4.61 10.38
CA ILE A 231 10.80 -3.41 9.90
C ILE A 231 10.03 -2.15 10.31
N PHE A 232 8.71 -2.10 10.09
CA PHE A 232 7.90 -0.95 10.47
C PHE A 232 7.88 -0.69 11.98
N ILE A 233 7.72 -1.75 12.79
CA ILE A 233 7.73 -1.63 14.25
C ILE A 233 9.11 -1.15 14.73
N SER A 234 10.19 -1.73 14.22
CA SER A 234 11.54 -1.31 14.61
C SER A 234 11.84 0.13 14.21
N ALA A 235 11.59 0.52 12.96
CA ALA A 235 11.83 1.87 12.50
C ALA A 235 10.98 2.89 13.27
N SER A 236 9.67 2.65 13.41
CA SER A 236 8.78 3.53 14.19
C SER A 236 9.17 3.62 15.66
N TRP A 237 9.70 2.54 16.27
CA TRP A 237 10.21 2.56 17.63
C TRP A 237 11.35 3.57 17.80
N PHE A 238 12.36 3.51 16.93
CA PHE A 238 13.50 4.41 17.00
C PHE A 238 13.11 5.85 16.66
N ILE A 239 12.21 6.07 15.69
CA ILE A 239 11.71 7.42 15.40
C ILE A 239 10.95 7.97 16.62
N GLN A 240 10.04 7.20 17.23
CA GLN A 240 9.26 7.62 18.39
C GLN A 240 10.10 7.83 19.65
N LEU A 241 11.19 7.08 19.80
CA LEU A 241 12.16 7.29 20.87
C LEU A 241 12.84 8.67 20.74
N TYR A 242 13.22 9.05 19.51
CA TYR A 242 13.84 10.35 19.25
C TYR A 242 12.83 11.51 19.24
N PHE A 243 11.59 11.25 18.81
CA PHE A 243 10.48 12.19 18.76
C PHE A 243 9.30 11.73 19.62
N PRO A 244 9.30 11.99 20.94
CA PRO A 244 8.21 11.56 21.81
C PRO A 244 6.86 12.20 21.49
N SER A 245 6.84 13.38 20.87
CA SER A 245 5.63 14.09 20.44
C SER A 245 5.89 14.89 19.17
N ASN A 246 4.81 15.28 18.48
CA ASN A 246 4.87 16.05 17.24
C ASN A 246 5.28 17.52 17.41
N VAL A 247 5.55 17.98 18.63
CA VAL A 247 5.85 19.41 18.91
C VAL A 247 7.10 19.92 18.18
N ARG A 248 8.02 19.01 17.80
CA ARG A 248 9.24 19.36 17.06
C ARG A 248 9.03 19.48 15.55
N PHE A 249 7.89 19.04 15.02
CA PHE A 249 7.60 19.08 13.59
C PHE A 249 6.91 20.39 13.23
N ASN A 250 7.38 21.04 12.16
CA ASN A 250 6.67 22.18 11.59
C ASN A 250 5.52 21.70 10.72
N ASN A 251 5.74 20.63 9.95
CA ASN A 251 4.70 19.98 9.17
C ASN A 251 4.63 18.47 9.49
N PRO A 252 3.79 18.05 10.46
CA PRO A 252 3.68 16.64 10.84
C PRO A 252 3.21 15.71 9.71
N ASP A 253 2.49 16.22 8.72
CA ASP A 253 2.03 15.42 7.58
C ASP A 253 3.15 15.13 6.57
N GLU A 254 4.27 15.84 6.70
CA GLU A 254 5.47 15.77 5.86
C GLU A 254 6.71 15.53 6.73
N ALA A 255 6.62 14.59 7.67
CA ALA A 255 7.63 14.45 8.72
C ALA A 255 9.00 13.93 8.24
N LEU A 256 9.07 13.19 7.13
CA LEU A 256 10.30 12.50 6.70
C LEU A 256 11.51 13.46 6.55
N PRO A 257 11.44 14.57 5.80
CA PRO A 257 12.56 15.50 5.69
C PRO A 257 13.06 16.04 7.03
N GLU A 258 12.15 16.35 7.96
CA GLU A 258 12.49 16.86 9.29
C GLU A 258 13.10 15.78 10.18
N ILE A 259 12.54 14.56 10.17
CA ILE A 259 13.06 13.40 10.93
C ILE A 259 14.53 13.16 10.60
N VAL A 260 14.85 13.13 9.31
CA VAL A 260 16.21 12.83 8.85
C VAL A 260 17.16 14.00 9.13
N LEU A 261 16.69 15.25 9.01
CA LEU A 261 17.48 16.44 9.32
C LEU A 261 17.89 16.49 10.80
N TYR A 262 16.94 16.30 11.71
CA TYR A 262 17.24 16.38 13.14
C TYR A 262 18.16 15.24 13.61
N VAL A 263 18.03 14.05 13.03
CA VAL A 263 18.84 12.88 13.45
C VAL A 263 20.24 12.89 12.84
N GLY A 264 20.39 13.19 11.54
CA GLY A 264 21.66 13.04 10.83
C GLY A 264 22.27 14.33 10.28
N GLY A 265 21.61 15.47 10.44
CA GLY A 265 22.04 16.75 9.89
C GLY A 265 21.84 16.88 8.37
N ALA A 266 22.23 18.03 7.83
CA ALA A 266 21.94 18.42 6.44
C ALA A 266 22.56 17.48 5.39
N LEU A 267 23.76 16.96 5.62
CA LEU A 267 24.41 16.03 4.68
C LEU A 267 23.63 14.72 4.59
N PHE A 268 23.25 14.15 5.74
CA PHE A 268 22.49 12.91 5.78
C PHE A 268 21.11 13.11 5.15
N GLN A 269 20.44 14.21 5.48
CA GLN A 269 19.17 14.61 4.86
C GLN A 269 19.28 14.68 3.34
N ALA A 270 20.28 15.36 2.79
CA ALA A 270 20.46 15.49 1.35
C ALA A 270 20.67 14.14 0.65
N VAL A 271 21.51 13.26 1.22
CA VAL A 271 21.75 11.91 0.66
C VAL A 271 20.48 11.06 0.73
N PHE A 272 19.77 11.12 1.86
CA PHE A 272 18.56 10.35 2.08
C PHE A 272 17.43 10.78 1.16
N LEU A 273 17.16 12.08 1.06
CA LEU A 273 16.13 12.63 0.18
C LEU A 273 16.46 12.38 -1.29
N CYS A 274 17.73 12.47 -1.71
CA CYS A 274 18.12 12.09 -3.07
C CYS A 274 17.78 10.62 -3.37
N ALA A 275 18.09 9.70 -2.47
CA ALA A 275 17.76 8.29 -2.63
C ALA A 275 16.23 8.07 -2.70
N GLN A 276 15.48 8.78 -1.86
CA GLN A 276 14.02 8.71 -1.85
C GLN A 276 13.39 9.30 -3.10
N ILE A 277 13.88 10.41 -3.63
CA ILE A 277 13.42 10.99 -4.91
C ILE A 277 13.63 9.99 -6.05
N MET A 278 14.81 9.34 -6.11
CA MET A 278 15.07 8.32 -7.12
C MET A 278 14.13 7.12 -6.98
N ASN A 279 13.89 6.65 -5.76
CA ASN A 279 12.96 5.55 -5.48
C ASN A 279 11.52 5.91 -5.85
N THR A 280 11.05 7.10 -5.46
CA THR A 280 9.70 7.59 -5.77
C THR A 280 9.52 7.82 -7.27
N PHE A 281 10.55 8.26 -7.98
CA PHE A 281 10.51 8.38 -9.44
C PHE A 281 10.39 7.01 -10.12
N ALA A 282 11.16 6.01 -9.67
CA ALA A 282 11.07 4.64 -10.17
C ALA A 282 9.70 4.01 -9.86
N SER A 283 9.22 4.15 -8.62
CA SER A 283 7.89 3.72 -8.19
C SER A 283 6.78 4.43 -8.97
N GLY A 284 6.91 5.74 -9.19
CA GLY A 284 5.98 6.55 -9.97
C GLY A 284 5.86 6.05 -11.41
N LEU A 285 6.98 5.77 -12.07
CA LEU A 285 6.97 5.18 -13.41
C LEU A 285 6.28 3.81 -13.44
N ALA A 286 6.60 2.93 -12.49
CA ALA A 286 6.05 1.58 -12.42
C ALA A 286 4.54 1.57 -12.11
N THR A 287 4.10 2.33 -11.12
CA THR A 287 2.69 2.43 -10.70
C THR A 287 1.84 3.09 -11.79
N HIS A 288 2.34 4.14 -12.44
CA HIS A 288 1.65 4.82 -13.54
C HIS A 288 1.50 3.91 -14.77
N ALA A 289 2.54 3.15 -15.12
CA ALA A 289 2.47 2.12 -16.15
C ALA A 289 1.45 1.03 -15.80
N SER A 290 1.41 0.60 -14.54
CA SER A 290 0.51 -0.48 -14.09
C SER A 290 -0.94 -0.03 -14.10
N ALA A 291 -1.22 1.19 -13.62
CA ALA A 291 -2.55 1.78 -13.60
C ALA A 291 -3.11 2.00 -15.02
N SER A 292 -2.28 2.52 -15.94
CA SER A 292 -2.69 2.75 -17.33
C SER A 292 -2.97 1.44 -18.09
N ARG A 293 -2.18 0.39 -17.84
CA ARG A 293 -2.44 -0.96 -18.38
C ARG A 293 -3.74 -1.55 -17.83
N LEU A 294 -4.00 -1.37 -16.53
CA LEU A 294 -5.23 -1.85 -15.91
C LEU A 294 -6.46 -1.18 -16.51
N ILE A 295 -6.46 0.15 -16.63
CA ILE A 295 -7.54 0.89 -17.31
C ILE A 295 -7.75 0.40 -18.74
N HIS A 296 -6.67 0.13 -19.48
CA HIS A 296 -6.73 -0.39 -20.84
C HIS A 296 -7.38 -1.79 -20.92
N ILE A 297 -7.02 -2.70 -20.01
CA ILE A 297 -7.64 -4.04 -19.92
C ILE A 297 -9.12 -3.91 -19.57
N MET A 298 -9.45 -3.11 -18.56
CA MET A 298 -10.83 -2.85 -18.14
C MET A 298 -11.65 -2.19 -19.26
N ALA A 299 -11.03 -1.37 -20.11
CA ALA A 299 -11.67 -0.83 -21.30
C ALA A 299 -11.99 -1.91 -22.34
N LYS A 300 -11.08 -2.87 -22.57
CA LYS A 300 -11.33 -4.02 -23.47
C LYS A 300 -12.47 -4.91 -22.98
N ASP A 301 -12.58 -5.09 -21.67
CA ASP A 301 -13.71 -5.76 -20.99
C ASP A 301 -14.99 -4.87 -20.96
N GLY A 302 -14.91 -3.69 -21.56
CA GLY A 302 -15.99 -2.75 -21.76
C GLY A 302 -16.40 -1.99 -20.50
N ILE A 303 -15.62 -2.04 -19.40
CA ILE A 303 -15.85 -1.25 -18.17
C ILE A 303 -15.68 0.23 -18.46
N PHE A 304 -14.60 0.59 -19.15
CA PHE A 304 -14.40 1.92 -19.70
C PHE A 304 -14.73 1.97 -21.20
N PRO A 305 -14.95 3.17 -21.77
CA PRO A 305 -15.22 3.31 -23.20
C PRO A 305 -14.10 2.71 -24.06
N LYS A 306 -14.44 1.67 -24.83
CA LYS A 306 -13.51 0.95 -25.73
C LYS A 306 -12.83 1.87 -26.74
N ALA A 307 -13.56 2.88 -27.23
CA ALA A 307 -13.07 3.78 -28.27
C ALA A 307 -11.89 4.64 -27.82
N THR A 308 -11.84 5.05 -26.55
CA THR A 308 -10.78 5.93 -26.03
C THR A 308 -9.71 5.12 -25.29
N PHE A 309 -10.10 4.31 -24.30
CA PHE A 309 -9.14 3.62 -23.42
C PHE A 309 -8.72 2.24 -23.95
N GLY A 310 -9.50 1.65 -24.86
CA GLY A 310 -9.23 0.32 -25.43
C GLY A 310 -8.24 0.33 -26.60
N GLN A 311 -7.86 1.50 -27.11
CA GLN A 311 -6.94 1.64 -28.25
C GLN A 311 -5.49 1.84 -27.79
N LEU A 312 -4.55 1.21 -28.51
CA LEU A 312 -3.12 1.49 -28.36
C LEU A 312 -2.71 2.51 -29.43
N HIS A 313 -1.87 3.47 -29.06
CA HIS A 313 -1.38 4.45 -30.02
C HIS A 313 -0.42 3.80 -31.03
N ALA A 314 -0.72 3.90 -32.33
CA ALA A 314 -0.04 3.15 -33.39
C ALA A 314 1.49 3.31 -33.43
N LYS A 315 2.01 4.51 -33.12
CA LYS A 315 3.46 4.78 -33.10
C LYS A 315 4.15 4.49 -31.77
N LEU A 316 3.42 4.56 -30.66
CA LEU A 316 4.01 4.48 -29.31
C LEU A 316 3.83 3.08 -28.68
N GLY A 317 2.83 2.31 -29.11
CA GLY A 317 2.52 1.00 -28.56
C GLY A 317 2.00 1.04 -27.11
N THR A 318 1.66 2.23 -26.60
CA THR A 318 1.17 2.50 -25.25
C THR A 318 -0.31 2.94 -25.28
N PRO A 319 -1.10 2.69 -24.22
CA PRO A 319 -2.48 3.16 -24.10
C PRO A 319 -2.49 4.66 -23.73
N LEU A 320 -2.17 5.52 -24.70
CA LEU A 320 -1.92 6.96 -24.50
C LEU A 320 -2.99 7.67 -23.66
N TYR A 321 -4.27 7.45 -23.96
CA TYR A 321 -5.36 8.09 -23.21
C TYR A 321 -5.42 7.64 -21.74
N ALA A 322 -5.14 6.37 -21.46
CA ALA A 322 -5.08 5.87 -20.08
C ALA A 322 -3.90 6.51 -19.33
N VAL A 323 -2.73 6.61 -19.97
CA VAL A 323 -1.54 7.26 -19.41
C VAL A 323 -1.85 8.74 -19.10
N LEU A 324 -2.44 9.49 -20.05
CA LEU A 324 -2.78 10.89 -19.86
C LEU A 324 -3.84 11.09 -18.76
N SER A 325 -4.84 10.20 -18.67
CA SER A 325 -5.84 10.28 -17.59
C SER A 325 -5.24 10.02 -16.22
N ILE A 326 -4.33 9.05 -16.07
CA ILE A 326 -3.62 8.85 -14.79
C ILE A 326 -2.76 10.08 -14.48
N GLY A 327 -2.06 10.64 -15.46
CA GLY A 327 -1.29 11.88 -15.27
C GLY A 327 -2.17 13.05 -14.80
N LEU A 328 -3.36 13.21 -15.40
CA LEU A 328 -4.33 14.25 -15.00
C LEU A 328 -4.85 14.02 -13.57
N ILE A 329 -5.10 12.77 -13.18
CA ILE A 329 -5.50 12.45 -11.80
C ILE A 329 -4.32 12.72 -10.85
N SER A 330 -3.10 12.35 -11.19
CA SER A 330 -1.92 12.64 -10.37
C SER A 330 -1.68 14.14 -10.18
N LEU A 331 -2.10 15.01 -11.11
CA LEU A 331 -2.04 16.46 -10.91
C LEU A 331 -2.97 16.97 -9.79
N SER A 332 -3.97 16.20 -9.37
CA SER A 332 -4.78 16.59 -8.20
C SER A 332 -4.00 16.55 -6.89
N ALA A 333 -2.76 16.04 -6.89
CA ALA A 333 -1.79 16.22 -5.81
C ALA A 333 -1.52 17.69 -5.45
N ILE A 334 -1.84 18.65 -6.33
CA ILE A 334 -1.76 20.10 -6.01
C ILE A 334 -2.74 20.51 -4.90
N PHE A 335 -3.87 19.81 -4.77
CA PHE A 335 -4.97 20.18 -3.87
C PHE A 335 -5.23 19.17 -2.75
N LEU A 336 -4.52 18.04 -2.75
CA LEU A 336 -4.71 16.95 -1.80
C LEU A 336 -3.43 16.77 -0.99
N ASP A 337 -3.59 16.54 0.30
CA ASP A 337 -2.52 16.21 1.23
C ASP A 337 -2.26 14.70 1.29
N LEU A 338 -1.08 14.32 1.79
CA LEU A 338 -0.65 12.93 1.90
C LEU A 338 -1.58 12.12 2.81
N ALA A 339 -2.01 12.66 3.95
CA ALA A 339 -2.84 11.95 4.92
C ALA A 339 -4.20 11.56 4.34
N THR A 340 -4.86 12.50 3.64
CA THR A 340 -6.12 12.22 2.93
C THR A 340 -5.96 11.10 1.91
N VAL A 341 -4.94 11.17 1.05
CA VAL A 341 -4.76 10.19 -0.04
C VAL A 341 -4.40 8.81 0.51
N VAL A 342 -3.52 8.73 1.51
CA VAL A 342 -3.19 7.46 2.19
C VAL A 342 -4.44 6.84 2.81
N SER A 343 -5.27 7.65 3.48
CA SER A 343 -6.54 7.18 4.05
C SER A 343 -7.52 6.69 2.97
N MET A 344 -7.59 7.35 1.81
CA MET A 344 -8.39 6.92 0.66
C MET A 344 -7.93 5.58 0.10
N ILE A 345 -6.61 5.35 -0.01
CA ILE A 345 -6.07 4.07 -0.46
C ILE A 345 -6.39 2.97 0.57
N SER A 346 -6.17 3.23 1.86
CA SER A 346 -6.51 2.27 2.93
C SER A 346 -7.98 1.85 2.90
N PHE A 347 -8.90 2.75 2.52
CA PHE A 347 -10.31 2.40 2.30
C PHE A 347 -10.49 1.28 1.26
N GLY A 348 -9.87 1.42 0.09
CA GLY A 348 -9.96 0.44 -1.01
C GLY A 348 -9.35 -0.90 -0.61
N ALA A 349 -8.17 -0.84 0.00
CA ALA A 349 -7.43 -1.99 0.52
C ALA A 349 -8.24 -2.80 1.55
N LEU A 350 -8.83 -2.11 2.54
CA LEU A 350 -9.62 -2.76 3.59
C LEU A 350 -10.86 -3.46 3.03
N ILE A 351 -11.49 -2.94 1.96
CA ILE A 351 -12.58 -3.63 1.26
C ILE A 351 -12.07 -4.91 0.61
N ALA A 352 -10.94 -4.85 -0.10
CA ALA A 352 -10.35 -6.02 -0.75
C ALA A 352 -9.97 -7.09 0.28
N PHE A 353 -9.34 -6.71 1.40
CA PHE A 353 -8.97 -7.62 2.48
C PHE A 353 -10.20 -8.22 3.16
N THR A 354 -11.22 -7.42 3.46
CA THR A 354 -12.49 -7.92 4.01
C THR A 354 -13.10 -8.96 3.08
N ALA A 355 -13.13 -8.68 1.78
CA ALA A 355 -13.69 -9.59 0.79
C ALA A 355 -12.91 -10.90 0.67
N VAL A 356 -11.57 -10.88 0.71
CA VAL A 356 -10.75 -12.11 0.69
C VAL A 356 -10.98 -12.96 1.94
N ASN A 357 -10.99 -12.33 3.12
CA ASN A 357 -11.29 -13.04 4.37
C ASN A 357 -12.69 -13.67 4.33
N PHE A 358 -13.70 -12.93 3.85
CA PHE A 358 -15.05 -13.46 3.67
C PHE A 358 -15.09 -14.58 2.62
N SER A 359 -14.29 -14.48 1.56
CA SER A 359 -14.21 -15.49 0.49
C SER A 359 -13.67 -16.82 1.01
N VAL A 360 -12.70 -16.81 1.94
CA VAL A 360 -12.20 -18.02 2.61
C VAL A 360 -13.35 -18.71 3.34
N PHE A 361 -14.13 -17.95 4.12
CA PHE A 361 -15.28 -18.49 4.83
C PHE A 361 -16.28 -19.12 3.85
N VAL A 362 -16.68 -18.41 2.79
CA VAL A 362 -17.65 -18.94 1.81
C VAL A 362 -17.12 -20.20 1.12
N LYS A 363 -15.89 -20.18 0.61
CA LYS A 363 -15.35 -21.31 -0.15
C LYS A 363 -15.18 -22.56 0.70
N PHE A 364 -14.47 -22.45 1.83
CA PHE A 364 -14.08 -23.64 2.59
C PHE A 364 -15.15 -24.13 3.56
N TYR A 365 -15.91 -23.21 4.16
CA TYR A 365 -16.93 -23.58 5.14
C TYR A 365 -18.27 -23.90 4.46
N LEU A 366 -18.75 -23.02 3.55
CA LEU A 366 -20.08 -23.19 2.95
C LEU A 366 -20.06 -24.12 1.72
N LEU A 367 -19.16 -23.89 0.76
CA LEU A 367 -19.14 -24.64 -0.49
C LEU A 367 -18.48 -26.03 -0.33
N GLU A 368 -17.24 -26.08 0.15
CA GLU A 368 -16.48 -27.32 0.28
C GLU A 368 -16.83 -28.14 1.54
N LYS A 369 -17.65 -27.58 2.45
CA LYS A 369 -18.09 -28.21 3.70
C LYS A 369 -16.95 -28.84 4.52
N GLN A 370 -15.77 -28.23 4.51
CA GLN A 370 -14.61 -28.66 5.31
C GLN A 370 -14.82 -28.31 6.79
N THR A 371 -15.82 -28.93 7.43
CA THR A 371 -16.29 -28.59 8.78
C THR A 371 -15.85 -29.62 9.84
N GLN A 372 -15.31 -30.77 9.40
CA GLN A 372 -14.90 -31.84 10.31
C GLN A 372 -13.53 -31.54 10.92
N GLY A 373 -13.46 -31.60 12.26
CA GLY A 373 -12.26 -31.36 13.07
C GLY A 373 -12.15 -29.91 13.59
N MET A 374 -11.72 -29.78 14.85
CA MET A 374 -11.52 -28.47 15.52
C MET A 374 -10.56 -27.56 14.76
N LYS A 375 -9.52 -28.14 14.14
CA LYS A 375 -8.58 -27.41 13.28
C LYS A 375 -9.29 -26.76 12.09
N ASN A 376 -10.16 -27.50 11.40
CA ASN A 376 -10.87 -26.96 10.25
C ASN A 376 -11.88 -25.89 10.66
N LYS A 377 -12.60 -26.07 11.77
CA LYS A 377 -13.47 -25.01 12.31
C LYS A 377 -12.70 -23.73 12.66
N CYS A 378 -11.56 -23.84 13.34
CA CYS A 378 -10.74 -22.68 13.67
C CYS A 378 -10.24 -21.95 12.41
N LEU A 379 -9.70 -22.70 11.44
CA LEU A 379 -9.10 -22.12 10.24
C LEU A 379 -10.10 -21.68 9.17
N ASN A 380 -11.32 -22.23 9.15
CA ASN A 380 -12.37 -21.92 8.15
C ASN A 380 -13.45 -20.96 8.62
N LEU A 381 -13.68 -20.89 9.93
CA LEU A 381 -14.78 -20.12 10.50
C LEU A 381 -14.25 -19.01 11.41
N ILE A 382 -13.54 -19.38 12.47
CA ILE A 382 -13.17 -18.44 13.53
C ILE A 382 -12.17 -17.41 13.01
N LEU A 383 -11.07 -17.85 12.41
CA LEU A 383 -10.00 -16.97 11.96
C LEU A 383 -10.45 -16.01 10.84
N PRO A 384 -11.15 -16.47 9.77
CA PRO A 384 -11.63 -15.56 8.74
C PRO A 384 -12.70 -14.57 9.24
N LEU A 385 -13.63 -14.98 10.10
CA LEU A 385 -14.64 -14.08 10.65
C LEU A 385 -14.05 -13.07 11.64
N LEU A 386 -13.09 -13.49 12.46
CA LEU A 386 -12.32 -12.58 13.32
C LEU A 386 -11.59 -11.54 12.46
N SER A 387 -10.98 -11.98 11.36
CA SER A 387 -10.31 -11.09 10.41
C SER A 387 -11.28 -10.09 9.79
N VAL A 388 -12.46 -10.53 9.34
CA VAL A 388 -13.51 -9.62 8.83
C VAL A 388 -13.93 -8.61 9.90
N LEU A 389 -14.12 -9.03 11.15
CA LEU A 389 -14.52 -8.13 12.24
C LEU A 389 -13.42 -7.08 12.52
N VAL A 390 -12.16 -7.49 12.55
CA VAL A 390 -11.01 -6.58 12.72
C VAL A 390 -10.93 -5.60 11.55
N MET A 391 -11.07 -6.06 10.30
CA MET A 391 -11.05 -5.20 9.12
C MET A 391 -12.20 -4.20 9.10
N LEU A 392 -13.41 -4.61 9.52
CA LEU A 392 -14.55 -3.70 9.67
C LEU A 392 -14.31 -2.66 10.78
N CYS A 393 -13.71 -3.07 11.90
CA CYS A 393 -13.35 -2.15 12.97
C CYS A 393 -12.36 -1.09 12.48
N LEU A 394 -11.32 -1.49 11.75
CA LEU A 394 -10.37 -0.55 11.15
C LEU A 394 -11.05 0.37 10.13
N TRP A 395 -11.90 -0.19 9.28
CA TRP A 395 -12.59 0.56 8.23
C TRP A 395 -13.50 1.66 8.78
N VAL A 396 -14.26 1.40 9.85
CA VAL A 396 -15.14 2.40 10.49
C VAL A 396 -14.35 3.52 11.16
N ASN A 397 -13.10 3.27 11.55
CA ASN A 397 -12.22 4.26 12.19
C ASN A 397 -11.32 5.02 11.20
N LEU A 398 -11.54 4.86 9.90
CA LEU A 398 -10.92 5.73 8.90
C LEU A 398 -11.45 7.16 8.99
N GLU A 399 -10.65 8.09 8.50
CA GLU A 399 -11.03 9.50 8.41
C GLU A 399 -12.32 9.69 7.61
N ARG A 400 -13.15 10.65 8.04
CA ARG A 400 -14.45 10.93 7.43
C ARG A 400 -14.34 11.25 5.93
N ASN A 401 -13.30 11.98 5.52
CA ASN A 401 -13.07 12.34 4.12
C ASN A 401 -12.82 11.09 3.25
N ALA A 402 -12.01 10.15 3.75
CA ALA A 402 -11.75 8.88 3.09
C ALA A 402 -13.02 8.01 2.99
N LEU A 403 -13.84 7.96 4.05
CA LEU A 403 -15.12 7.25 4.03
C LEU A 403 -16.08 7.84 2.99
N ILE A 404 -16.22 9.17 2.93
CA ILE A 404 -17.10 9.84 1.95
C ILE A 404 -16.62 9.55 0.53
N PHE A 405 -15.33 9.73 0.26
CA PHE A 405 -14.75 9.49 -1.06
C PHE A 405 -14.90 8.02 -1.48
N GLY A 406 -14.57 7.10 -0.58
CA GLY A 406 -14.69 5.67 -0.81
C GLY A 406 -16.14 5.23 -1.06
N CYS A 407 -17.10 5.76 -0.30
CA CYS A 407 -18.53 5.52 -0.55
C CYS A 407 -18.99 6.10 -1.89
N ALA A 408 -18.51 7.29 -2.26
CA ALA A 408 -18.79 7.88 -3.56
C ALA A 408 -18.21 7.02 -4.70
N TRP A 409 -16.97 6.53 -4.55
CA TRP A 409 -16.33 5.63 -5.50
C TRP A 409 -17.10 4.32 -5.68
N LEU A 410 -17.55 3.73 -4.57
CA LEU A 410 -18.44 2.56 -4.57
C LEU A 410 -19.76 2.86 -5.29
N ALA A 411 -20.37 4.02 -5.02
CA ALA A 411 -21.62 4.43 -5.66
C ALA A 411 -21.46 4.57 -7.18
N ILE A 412 -20.33 5.11 -7.66
CA ILE A 412 -19.99 5.14 -9.08
C ILE A 412 -19.89 3.72 -9.64
N GLY A 413 -19.21 2.81 -8.94
CA GLY A 413 -19.12 1.40 -9.34
C GLY A 413 -20.49 0.72 -9.45
N ILE A 414 -21.39 0.97 -8.49
CA ILE A 414 -22.78 0.49 -8.51
C ILE A 414 -23.54 1.09 -9.69
N GLY A 415 -23.43 2.40 -9.92
CA GLY A 415 -24.06 3.10 -11.04
C GLY A 415 -23.63 2.53 -12.39
N LEU A 416 -22.33 2.30 -12.59
CA LEU A 416 -21.78 1.68 -13.79
C LEU A 416 -22.27 0.24 -13.97
N PHE A 417 -22.33 -0.54 -12.89
CA PHE A 417 -22.85 -1.91 -12.92
C PHE A 417 -24.32 -1.96 -13.34
N ILE A 418 -25.16 -1.08 -12.76
CA ILE A 418 -26.59 -0.98 -13.11
C ILE A 418 -26.76 -0.53 -14.56
N TYR A 419 -26.05 0.53 -14.98
CA TYR A 419 -26.10 1.05 -16.35
C TYR A 419 -25.77 -0.03 -17.38
N LYS A 420 -24.74 -0.83 -17.14
CA LYS A 420 -24.37 -1.94 -18.03
C LYS A 420 -25.38 -3.07 -18.05
N LYS A 421 -25.93 -3.42 -16.89
CA LYS A 421 -27.00 -4.41 -16.78
C LYS A 421 -28.24 -3.97 -17.58
N LEU A 422 -28.58 -2.69 -17.53
CA LEU A 422 -29.69 -2.10 -18.30
C LEU A 422 -29.42 -2.13 -19.81
N LYS A 423 -28.18 -1.87 -20.25
CA LYS A 423 -27.80 -1.93 -21.67
C LYS A 423 -27.58 -3.34 -22.24
N ARG A 424 -27.82 -4.40 -21.47
CA ARG A 424 -27.55 -5.81 -21.86
C ARG A 424 -26.14 -6.03 -22.42
N GLN A 425 -25.17 -5.23 -21.99
CA GLN A 425 -23.78 -5.47 -22.35
C GLN A 425 -23.28 -6.59 -21.45
N ASN A 426 -22.95 -7.75 -22.03
CA ASN A 426 -22.26 -8.79 -21.30
C ASN A 426 -20.96 -8.18 -20.76
N ILE A 427 -20.88 -8.08 -19.44
CA ILE A 427 -19.60 -7.88 -18.77
C ILE A 427 -18.90 -9.22 -18.94
N VAL A 428 -18.22 -9.38 -20.07
CA VAL A 428 -17.23 -10.45 -20.24
C VAL A 428 -16.11 -10.01 -19.33
N ILE A 429 -16.17 -10.42 -18.06
CA ILE A 429 -15.04 -10.25 -17.18
C ILE A 429 -14.07 -11.33 -17.61
N GLY A 430 -13.11 -10.94 -18.45
CA GLY A 430 -12.11 -11.86 -18.92
C GLY A 430 -11.39 -12.47 -17.72
N ASN A 431 -11.03 -13.74 -17.83
CA ASN A 431 -9.91 -14.28 -17.06
C ASN A 431 -8.67 -13.50 -17.48
N ALA A 432 -8.48 -12.32 -16.89
CA ALA A 432 -7.37 -11.43 -17.21
C ALA A 432 -6.75 -10.94 -15.91
N TYR A 433 -6.12 -11.90 -15.21
CA TYR A 433 -4.85 -11.71 -14.52
C TYR A 433 -4.02 -12.97 -14.72
#